data_AF-A0A845MGU6-F1
#
_entry.id   AF-A0A845MGU6-F1
#
_cell.length_a   1.000
_cell.length_b   1.000
_cell.length_c   1.000
_cell.angle_alpha   90.00
_cell.angle_beta   90.00
_cell.angle_gamma   90.00
#
_symmetry.space_group_name_H-M   'P 1'
#
loop_
_entity.id
_entity.type
_entity.pdbx_description
1 polymer ?
#
loop_
_entity_poly.entity_id
_entity_poly.type
_entity_poly.pdbx_seq_one_letter_code
_entity_poly.pdbx_strand_id
1 'polypeptide(L)' 'MKWVAQKLCAEAGDYELFVEKQKQDWECDEPLDLWKWAVVFHGTIVASGATRDMEDAQRIAEASIPRET' A
#
# COMPACT_ATOMS: atom_id res chain seq x y z
N MET A 1 12.48 14.94 -12.83
CA MET A 1 11.95 13.58 -13.07
C MET A 1 10.46 13.60 -12.78
N LYS A 2 9.61 13.08 -13.69
CA LYS A 2 8.17 12.97 -13.45
C LYS A 2 7.93 11.67 -12.67
N TRP A 3 7.54 11.80 -11.40
CA TRP A 3 7.09 10.68 -10.58
C TRP A 3 5.86 10.06 -11.25
N VAL A 4 5.97 8.82 -11.70
CA VAL A 4 4.82 8.03 -12.16
C VAL A 4 4.47 7.11 -10.99
N ALA A 5 3.51 7.52 -10.17
CA ALA A 5 2.98 6.66 -9.13
C ALA A 5 2.32 5.45 -9.81
N GLN A 6 2.95 4.27 -9.73
CA GLN A 6 2.26 3.01 -9.96
C GLN A 6 1.36 2.76 -8.75
N LYS A 7 0.29 3.54 -8.66
CA LYS A 7 -0.75 3.41 -7.64
C LYS A 7 -1.70 2.33 -8.13
N LEU A 8 -1.64 1.15 -7.53
CA LEU A 8 -2.64 0.12 -7.76
C LEU A 8 -3.78 0.40 -6.77
N CYS A 9 -4.90 0.88 -7.29
CA CYS A 9 -6.12 1.07 -6.54
C CYS A 9 -7.05 -0.11 -6.83
N ALA A 10 -7.52 -0.79 -5.80
CA ALA A 10 -8.59 -1.79 -5.90
C ALA A 10 -9.69 -1.43 -4.91
N GLU A 11 -10.95 -1.65 -5.29
CA GLU A 11 -12.11 -1.44 -4.42
C GLU A 11 -12.61 -2.80 -3.95
N ALA A 12 -12.88 -2.93 -2.65
CA ALA A 12 -13.42 -4.13 -2.03
C ALA A 12 -14.60 -3.75 -1.12
N GLY A 13 -15.80 -3.72 -1.70
CA GLY A 13 -16.98 -3.18 -1.02
C GLY A 13 -16.84 -1.68 -0.78
N ASP A 14 -16.99 -1.25 0.47
CA ASP A 14 -16.82 0.16 0.89
C ASP A 14 -15.37 0.54 1.21
N TYR A 15 -14.42 -0.38 0.98
CA TYR A 15 -13.00 -0.18 1.27
C TYR A 15 -12.20 0.08 -0.01
N GLU A 16 -11.35 1.09 0.04
CA GLU A 16 -10.34 1.41 -0.96
C GLU A 16 -8.99 0.83 -0.54
N LEU A 17 -8.38 0.02 -1.40
CA LEU A 17 -7.05 -0.53 -1.21
C LEU A 17 -6.03 0.28 -2.01
N PHE A 18 -4.94 0.62 -1.36
CA PHE A 18 -3.81 1.33 -1.96
C PHE A 18 -2.56 0.48 -1.85
N VAL A 19 -1.84 0.32 -2.96
CA VAL A 19 -0.46 -0.19 -2.97
C VAL A 19 0.41 0.79 -3.75
N GLU A 20 1.51 1.23 -3.14
CA GLU A 20 2.44 2.23 -3.68
C GLU A 20 3.90 1.81 -3.49
N LYS A 21 4.70 1.92 -4.55
CA LYS A 21 6.15 1.74 -4.45
C LYS A 21 6.80 2.97 -3.81
N GLN A 22 7.34 2.82 -2.63
CA GLN A 22 8.21 3.80 -2.00
C GLN A 22 9.66 3.55 -2.42
N LYS A 23 10.20 4.46 -3.22
CA LYS A 23 11.64 4.53 -3.47
C LYS A 23 12.28 5.44 -2.43
N GLN A 24 13.13 4.89 -1.58
CA GLN A 24 13.92 5.65 -0.64
C GLN A 24 15.29 5.91 -1.29
N ASP A 25 15.46 7.10 -1.86
CA ASP A 25 16.68 7.53 -2.57
C ASP A 25 17.41 8.61 -1.74
N TRP A 26 17.50 8.38 -0.43
CA TRP A 26 18.27 9.25 0.47
C TRP A 26 19.73 8.81 0.45
N GLU A 27 20.65 9.75 0.20
CA GLU A 27 22.10 9.50 0.04
C GLU A 27 22.79 8.77 1.22
N CYS A 28 22.09 8.53 2.34
CA CYS A 28 22.62 7.87 3.53
C CYS A 28 21.89 6.58 3.93
N ASP A 29 20.81 6.20 3.22
CA ASP A 29 20.09 4.94 3.49
C ASP A 29 20.38 3.93 2.36
N GLU A 30 20.47 2.64 2.71
CA GLU A 30 20.46 1.60 1.68
C GLU A 30 19.20 1.74 0.83
N PRO A 31 19.29 1.65 -0.51
CA PRO A 31 18.12 1.74 -1.38
C PRO A 31 17.16 0.59 -1.07
N LEU A 32 16.14 0.92 -0.28
CA LEU A 32 15.07 0.01 0.09
C LEU A 32 13.91 0.27 -0.86
N ASP A 33 13.74 -0.65 -1.81
CA ASP A 33 12.51 -0.76 -2.58
C ASP A 33 11.45 -1.38 -1.65
N LEU A 34 10.55 -0.53 -1.13
CA LEU A 34 9.44 -0.95 -0.30
C LEU A 34 8.11 -0.68 -1.00
N TRP A 35 7.13 -1.53 -0.73
CA TRP A 35 5.76 -1.41 -1.17
C TRP A 35 4.90 -1.09 0.03
N LYS A 36 4.40 0.15 0.09
CA LYS A 36 3.44 0.57 1.07
C LYS A 36 2.06 0.09 0.66
N TRP A 37 1.28 -0.34 1.65
CA TRP A 37 -0.12 -0.66 1.44
C TRP A 37 -1.00 0.03 2.49
N ALA A 38 -2.23 0.35 2.11
CA ALA A 38 -3.23 0.90 3.02
C ALA A 38 -4.63 0.42 2.64
N VAL A 39 -5.48 0.27 3.64
CA VAL A 39 -6.92 0.03 3.53
C VAL A 39 -7.60 1.28 4.05
N VAL A 40 -8.49 1.85 3.24
CA VAL A 40 -9.19 3.09 3.52
C VAL A 40 -10.69 2.83 3.49
N PHE A 41 -11.40 3.34 4.49
CA PHE A 41 -12.86 3.29 4.57
C PHE A 41 -13.37 4.73 4.65
N HIS A 42 -14.14 5.17 3.65
CA HIS A 42 -14.64 6.55 3.54
C HIS A 42 -13.58 7.63 3.83
N GLY A 43 -12.40 7.53 3.20
CA GLY A 43 -11.30 8.47 3.39
C GLY A 43 -10.50 8.35 4.70
N THR A 44 -10.83 7.38 5.56
CA THR A 44 -10.08 7.08 6.80
C THR A 44 -9.23 5.83 6.62
N ILE A 45 -7.92 5.91 6.90
CA ILE A 45 -7.03 4.74 6.90
C ILE A 45 -7.39 3.85 8.10
N VAL A 46 -7.85 2.63 7.83
CA VAL A 46 -8.20 1.63 8.85
C VAL A 46 -7.08 0.60 9.07
N ALA A 47 -6.23 0.38 8.08
CA ALA A 47 -5.01 -0.43 8.20
C ALA A 47 -3.94 0.07 7.23
N SER A 48 -2.66 -0.04 7.59
CA SER A 48 -1.55 0.24 6.68
C SER A 48 -0.27 -0.47 7.09
N GLY A 49 0.66 -0.60 6.14
CA GLY A 49 1.96 -1.23 6.37
C GLY A 49 2.90 -1.07 5.18
N ALA A 50 4.05 -1.73 5.26
CA ALA A 50 5.02 -1.79 4.18
C ALA A 50 5.65 -3.19 4.08
N THR A 51 5.87 -3.66 2.86
CA THR A 51 6.53 -4.94 2.54
C THR A 51 7.63 -4.70 1.51
N ARG A 52 8.50 -5.69 1.31
CA ARG A 52 9.53 -5.63 0.24
C ARG A 52 9.00 -6.08 -1.12
N ASP A 53 7.86 -6.76 -1.13
CA ASP A 53 7.26 -7.36 -2.32
C ASP A 53 5.85 -6.81 -2.56
N MET A 54 5.53 -6.57 -3.84
CA MET A 54 4.26 -6.00 -4.28
C MET A 54 3.08 -6.97 -4.09
N GLU A 55 3.28 -8.25 -4.40
CA GLU A 55 2.25 -9.28 -4.27
C GLU A 55 1.91 -9.50 -2.79
N ASP A 56 2.93 -9.46 -1.92
CA ASP A 56 2.71 -9.45 -0.47
C ASP A 56 1.97 -8.21 0.00
N ALA A 57 2.28 -7.02 -0.54
CA ALA A 57 1.57 -5.80 -0.20
C ALA A 57 0.07 -5.89 -0.55
N GLN A 58 -0.25 -6.43 -1.72
CA GLN A 58 -1.63 -6.67 -2.17
C GLN A 58 -2.35 -7.68 -1.29
N ARG A 59 -1.73 -8.86 -1.09
CA ARG A 59 -2.30 -9.95 -0.29
C ARG A 59 -2.58 -9.51 1.15
N ILE A 60 -1.69 -8.73 1.75
CA ILE A 60 -1.88 -8.22 3.12
C ILE A 60 -2.95 -7.14 3.15
N ALA A 61 -3.00 -6.23 2.16
CA ALA A 61 -4.04 -5.22 2.08
C ALA A 61 -5.44 -5.86 2.00
N GLU A 62 -5.63 -6.86 1.14
CA GLU A 62 -6.89 -7.61 1.02
C GLU A 62 -7.23 -8.37 2.30
N ALA A 63 -6.25 -9.01 2.94
CA ALA A 63 -6.45 -9.73 4.19
C ALA A 63 -6.73 -8.80 5.39
N SER A 64 -6.37 -7.52 5.29
CA SER A 64 -6.54 -6.51 6.33
C SER A 64 -7.87 -5.77 6.24
N ILE A 65 -8.73 -6.09 5.26
CA ILE A 65 -10.10 -5.58 5.22
C ILE A 65 -10.85 -6.13 6.44
N PRO A 66 -11.40 -5.26 7.31
CA PRO A 66 -12.25 -5.70 8.40
C PRO A 66 -13.44 -6.50 7.86
N ARG A 67 -13.55 -7.77 8.26
CA ARG A 67 -14.73 -8.59 7.96
C ARG A 67 -15.76 -8.35 9.06
N GLU A 68 -17.02 -8.14 8.69
CA GLU A 68 -18.10 -8.10 9.66
C GLU A 68 -18.11 -9.42 10.45
N THR A 69 -17.98 -9.31 11.78
CA THR A 69 -18.12 -10.43 12.73
C THR A 69 -19.57 -10.81 12.94
#